data_AF-A0A935RZS6-F1
#
_entry.id   AF-A0A935RZS6-F1
#
_cell.length_a   1.000
_cell.length_b   1.000
_cell.length_c   1.000
_cell.angle_alpha   90.00
_cell.angle_beta   90.00
_cell.angle_gamma   90.00
#
_symmetry.space_group_name_H-M   'P 1'
#
loop_
_entity.id
_entity.type
_entity.pdbx_description
1 polymer ?
#
loop_
_entity_poly.entity_id
_entity_poly.type
_entity_poly.pdbx_seq_one_letter_code
_entity_poly.pdbx_strand_id
1 'polypeptide(L)'
;MVNATGTIIVTPNNTVTSNAARTLCINTALSPAITHTTTGATGIGTATGLPAGVTAAWASNTITISGTPTAAGTFNYTIPLTGGCGVVNATGTIIVTPNNTVTSNAARTLCINTALSPAITHTTTGATGIGTATGLPAGVTAAWAANTITISGTPTAAGTFNYTIPLTGGCGTVNATGQIIVTPNRTVTSNAARTLCINSALALPSPMTTGPQALVQLPDYRQVLQQLGKQYHHHQWYTYSSGRLTIQSH
;
A
#
# COMPACT_ATOMS: atom_id res chain seq x y z
N MET A 1 47.55 78.81 9.61
CA MET A 1 47.31 77.36 9.51
C MET A 1 45.82 77.13 9.69
N VAL A 2 45.14 76.65 8.66
CA VAL A 2 43.74 76.22 8.76
C VAL A 2 43.77 74.72 8.93
N ASN A 3 43.32 74.19 10.06
CA ASN A 3 43.29 72.76 10.29
C ASN A 3 41.94 72.23 9.79
N ALA A 4 41.94 71.52 8.66
CA ALA A 4 40.75 70.82 8.19
C ALA A 4 40.65 69.48 8.95
N THR A 5 39.62 69.34 9.78
CA THR A 5 39.26 68.04 10.37
C THR A 5 38.12 67.43 9.57
N GLY A 6 38.31 66.18 9.15
CA GLY A 6 37.29 65.35 8.52
C GLY A 6 37.16 64.03 9.26
N THR A 7 35.95 63.50 9.34
CA THR A 7 35.68 62.18 9.92
C THR A 7 35.59 61.16 8.80
N ILE A 8 36.38 60.08 8.87
CA ILE A 8 36.26 58.92 7.98
C ILE A 8 35.41 57.87 8.70
N ILE A 9 34.29 57.48 8.10
CA ILE A 9 33.46 56.38 8.60
C ILE A 9 33.74 55.16 7.72
N VAL A 10 34.21 54.07 8.33
CA VAL A 10 34.41 52.78 7.66
C VAL A 10 33.26 51.86 8.01
N THR A 11 32.48 51.46 7.01
CA THR A 11 31.38 50.51 7.17
C THR A 11 31.89 49.08 6.96
N PRO A 12 31.69 48.16 7.92
CA PRO A 12 32.14 46.77 7.79
C PRO A 12 31.40 46.01 6.67
N ASN A 13 32.08 45.04 6.06
CA ASN A 13 31.46 44.13 5.10
C ASN A 13 30.49 43.17 5.79
N ASN A 14 29.40 42.86 5.09
CA ASN A 14 28.49 41.80 5.48
C ASN A 14 29.17 40.44 5.34
N THR A 15 28.99 39.58 6.34
CA THR A 15 29.34 38.15 6.23
C THR A 15 28.24 37.28 6.83
N VAL A 16 28.19 36.03 6.39
CA VAL A 16 27.29 35.01 6.95
C VAL A 16 28.04 33.70 7.10
N THR A 17 27.84 33.03 8.23
CA THR A 17 28.32 31.66 8.48
C THR A 17 27.12 30.76 8.71
N SER A 18 27.01 29.71 7.88
CA SER A 18 25.82 28.86 7.82
C SER A 18 26.00 27.47 8.43
N ASN A 19 24.93 26.93 9.02
CA ASN A 19 24.73 25.49 9.24
C ASN A 19 23.35 25.09 8.69
N ALA A 20 23.24 24.81 7.39
CA ALA A 20 21.98 25.05 6.70
C ALA A 20 21.52 23.93 5.74
N ALA A 21 21.41 22.71 6.28
CA ALA A 21 20.54 21.70 5.71
C ALA A 21 19.70 21.08 6.84
N ARG A 22 18.38 20.95 6.63
CA ARG A 22 17.52 20.27 7.58
C ARG A 22 16.48 19.42 6.86
N THR A 23 16.32 18.19 7.31
CA THR A 23 15.21 17.32 6.91
C THR A 23 14.27 17.13 8.08
N LEU A 24 12.98 17.32 7.86
CA LEU A 24 11.94 17.08 8.86
C LEU A 24 10.64 16.61 8.22
N CYS A 25 9.72 16.12 9.05
CA CYS A 25 8.38 15.75 8.62
C CYS A 25 7.48 16.98 8.46
N ILE A 26 6.57 16.91 7.49
CA ILE A 26 5.47 17.88 7.37
C ILE A 26 4.70 17.98 8.70
N ASN A 27 4.27 19.19 9.05
CA ASN A 27 3.57 19.49 10.28
C ASN A 27 4.36 19.20 11.57
N THR A 28 5.67 19.00 11.49
CA THR A 28 6.56 18.90 12.66
C THR A 28 7.34 20.19 12.83
N ALA A 29 7.48 20.69 14.05
CA ALA A 29 8.25 21.92 14.29
C ALA A 29 9.72 21.75 13.89
N LEU A 30 10.30 22.80 13.29
CA LEU A 30 11.73 22.88 13.02
C LEU A 30 12.51 23.02 14.34
N SER A 31 12.89 21.88 14.91
CA SER A 31 13.57 21.80 16.21
C SER A 31 14.86 20.96 16.12
N PRO A 32 16.03 21.52 16.47
CA PRO A 32 16.24 22.92 16.81
C PRO A 32 16.08 23.84 15.58
N ALA A 33 15.80 25.11 15.84
CA ALA A 33 15.77 26.16 14.81
C ALA A 33 17.10 26.19 14.03
N ILE A 34 17.04 26.61 12.76
CA ILE A 34 18.26 26.85 11.98
C ILE A 34 18.76 28.25 12.32
N THR A 35 20.07 28.39 12.56
CA THR A 35 20.69 29.68 12.83
C THR A 35 21.79 29.99 11.82
N HIS A 36 21.89 31.27 11.46
CA HIS A 36 23.03 31.82 10.73
C HIS A 36 23.62 32.97 11.53
N THR A 37 24.94 32.95 11.73
CA THR A 37 25.65 34.07 12.36
C THR A 37 26.05 35.05 11.27
N THR A 38 25.86 36.35 11.53
CA THR A 38 26.16 37.43 10.60
C THR A 38 27.14 38.42 11.21
N THR A 39 27.88 39.15 10.39
CA THR A 39 28.62 40.36 10.82
C THR A 39 28.40 41.48 9.81
N GLY A 40 28.56 42.74 10.23
CA GLY A 40 28.36 43.93 9.39
C GLY A 40 26.90 44.28 9.09
N ALA A 41 25.99 43.30 9.12
CA ALA A 41 24.58 43.49 8.86
C ALA A 41 23.86 44.21 10.00
N THR A 42 22.86 45.02 9.65
CA THR A 42 21.94 45.67 10.59
C THR A 42 20.54 45.06 10.58
N GLY A 43 20.31 44.05 9.73
CA GLY A 43 19.04 43.37 9.57
C GLY A 43 19.03 42.38 8.42
N ILE A 44 17.83 41.92 8.06
CA ILE A 44 17.57 41.06 6.91
C ILE A 44 16.47 41.65 6.01
N GLY A 45 16.56 41.36 4.72
CA GLY A 45 15.49 41.58 3.76
C GLY A 45 14.44 40.47 3.80
N THR A 46 13.52 40.51 2.84
CA THR A 46 12.47 39.49 2.72
C THR A 46 13.07 38.11 2.43
N ALA A 47 12.79 37.15 3.30
CA ALA A 47 13.15 35.76 3.08
C ALA A 47 12.33 35.17 1.92
N THR A 48 12.99 34.44 1.03
CA THR A 48 12.36 33.74 -0.10
C THR A 48 12.67 32.25 -0.04
N GLY A 49 11.79 31.42 -0.60
CA GLY A 49 12.01 29.98 -0.70
C GLY A 49 11.89 29.20 0.62
N LEU A 50 11.45 29.82 1.71
CA LEU A 50 11.07 29.10 2.93
C LEU A 50 9.74 28.33 2.71
N PRO A 51 9.56 27.15 3.33
CA PRO A 51 8.27 26.46 3.30
C PRO A 51 7.19 27.26 4.05
N ALA A 52 5.94 27.13 3.61
CA ALA A 52 4.80 27.77 4.27
C ALA A 52 4.71 27.35 5.75
N GLY A 53 4.58 28.32 6.66
CA GLY A 53 4.59 28.10 8.12
C GLY A 53 5.99 28.18 8.76
N VAL A 54 7.03 28.45 7.97
CA VAL A 54 8.39 28.75 8.46
C VAL A 54 8.75 30.20 8.16
N THR A 55 9.36 30.87 9.14
CA THR A 55 9.74 32.28 9.07
C THR A 55 11.21 32.47 9.45
N ALA A 56 11.80 33.59 9.01
CA ALA A 56 13.11 34.03 9.45
C ALA A 56 12.99 35.34 10.24
N ALA A 57 13.71 35.43 11.35
CA ALA A 57 13.85 36.64 12.14
C ALA A 57 15.33 36.92 12.37
N TRP A 58 15.73 38.19 12.44
CA TRP A 58 17.09 38.59 12.76
C TRP A 58 17.12 39.34 14.08
N ALA A 59 18.03 38.95 14.97
CA ALA A 59 18.30 39.64 16.23
C ALA A 59 19.76 39.42 16.62
N SER A 60 20.41 40.46 17.15
CA SER A 60 21.78 40.37 17.70
C SER A 60 22.75 39.62 16.78
N ASN A 61 22.84 40.06 15.52
CA ASN A 61 23.71 39.44 14.51
C ASN A 61 23.39 37.98 14.17
N THR A 62 22.22 37.47 14.53
CA THR A 62 21.82 36.08 14.29
C THR A 62 20.49 36.03 13.54
N ILE A 63 20.46 35.32 12.42
CA ILE A 63 19.21 34.92 11.76
C ILE A 63 18.74 33.63 12.42
N THR A 64 17.50 33.61 12.89
CA THR A 64 16.81 32.42 13.39
C THR A 64 15.68 32.07 12.43
N ILE A 65 15.74 30.86 11.86
CA ILE A 65 14.69 30.30 11.03
C ILE A 65 13.95 29.26 11.88
N SER A 66 12.65 29.44 12.06
CA SER A 66 11.81 28.59 12.90
C SER A 66 10.38 28.54 12.38
N GLY A 67 9.60 27.60 12.91
CA GLY A 67 8.20 27.40 12.53
C GLY A 67 7.89 25.93 12.28
N THR A 68 6.72 25.68 11.69
CA THR A 68 6.21 24.35 11.37
C THR A 68 5.80 24.32 9.90
N PRO A 69 6.53 23.64 9.01
CA PRO A 69 6.19 23.59 7.59
C PRO A 69 4.88 22.83 7.36
N THR A 70 4.02 23.42 6.53
CA THR A 70 2.69 22.89 6.18
C THR A 70 2.62 22.31 4.76
N ALA A 71 3.73 22.39 4.01
CA ALA A 71 3.87 21.85 2.67
C ALA A 71 5.11 20.95 2.59
N ALA A 72 4.96 19.77 1.99
CA ALA A 72 6.07 18.86 1.71
C ALA A 72 6.83 19.28 0.45
N GLY A 73 8.11 18.94 0.38
CA GLY A 73 8.97 19.23 -0.76
C GLY A 73 10.38 19.67 -0.34
N THR A 74 11.18 20.02 -1.34
CA THR A 74 12.52 20.58 -1.16
C THR A 74 12.46 22.09 -1.32
N PHE A 75 12.84 22.82 -0.29
CA PHE A 75 12.76 24.28 -0.21
C PHE A 75 14.17 24.85 -0.10
N ASN A 76 14.66 25.44 -1.20
CA ASN A 76 15.91 26.19 -1.21
C ASN A 76 15.60 27.64 -0.88
N TYR A 77 16.08 28.12 0.27
CA TYR A 77 15.78 29.46 0.76
C TYR A 77 16.97 30.41 0.59
N THR A 78 16.63 31.69 0.45
CA THR A 78 17.58 32.80 0.35
C THR A 78 17.07 33.97 1.20
N ILE A 79 17.92 34.48 2.08
CA ILE A 79 17.63 35.59 2.99
C ILE A 79 18.69 36.68 2.77
N PRO A 80 18.37 37.79 2.11
CA PRO A 80 19.30 38.90 1.93
C PRO A 80 19.67 39.55 3.25
N LEU A 81 20.95 39.88 3.44
CA LEU A 81 21.39 40.76 4.52
C LEU A 81 21.18 42.23 4.12
N THR A 82 20.85 43.08 5.09
CA THR A 82 20.73 44.53 4.90
C THR A 82 21.68 45.28 5.82
N GLY A 83 22.02 46.51 5.45
CA GLY A 83 23.08 47.28 6.12
C GLY A 83 24.46 46.84 5.66
N GLY A 84 25.51 47.31 6.36
CA GLY A 84 26.90 47.01 6.05
C GLY A 84 27.31 47.34 4.60
N CYS A 85 28.42 46.75 4.16
CA CYS A 85 28.87 46.77 2.78
C CYS A 85 28.72 45.39 2.12
N GLY A 86 28.42 45.37 0.82
CA GLY A 86 28.35 44.14 0.02
C GLY A 86 26.98 43.45 0.05
N VAL A 87 26.70 42.72 -1.04
CA VAL A 87 25.45 41.97 -1.24
C VAL A 87 25.69 40.52 -0.84
N VAL A 88 25.22 40.14 0.34
CA VAL A 88 25.40 38.80 0.92
C VAL A 88 24.04 38.23 1.29
N ASN A 89 23.84 36.94 1.03
CA ASN A 89 22.62 36.22 1.37
C ASN A 89 22.92 35.03 2.28
N ALA A 90 22.08 34.78 3.28
CA ALA A 90 22.04 33.51 3.97
C ALA A 90 21.20 32.52 3.15
N THR A 91 21.80 31.39 2.78
CA THR A 91 21.15 30.37 1.95
C THR A 91 21.15 29.02 2.63
N GLY A 92 20.21 28.15 2.26
CA GLY A 92 20.19 26.76 2.70
C GLY A 92 19.03 25.97 2.13
N THR A 93 18.92 24.72 2.56
CA THR A 93 17.87 23.80 2.11
C THR A 93 17.09 23.23 3.28
N ILE A 94 15.75 23.27 3.18
CA ILE A 94 14.83 22.55 4.07
C ILE A 94 14.12 21.50 3.24
N ILE A 95 14.27 20.22 3.61
CA ILE A 95 13.56 19.10 3.02
C ILE A 95 12.42 18.73 3.96
N VAL A 96 11.19 18.90 3.50
CA VAL A 96 9.98 18.56 4.24
C VAL A 96 9.41 17.26 3.67
N THR A 97 9.58 16.17 4.41
CA THR A 97 9.11 14.84 4.02
C THR A 97 7.61 14.71 4.32
N PRO A 98 6.78 14.28 3.36
CA PRO A 98 5.35 14.06 3.59
C PRO A 98 5.10 12.91 4.59
N ASN A 99 3.96 12.96 5.29
CA ASN A 99 3.51 11.83 6.09
C ASN A 99 3.09 10.67 5.20
N ASN A 100 3.41 9.46 5.65
CA ASN A 100 2.90 8.22 5.10
C ASN A 100 1.39 8.19 5.29
N THR A 101 0.67 7.82 4.24
CA THR A 101 -0.74 7.45 4.35
C THR A 101 -1.00 6.19 3.55
N VAL A 102 -2.05 5.47 3.92
CA VAL A 102 -2.57 4.33 3.18
C VAL A 102 -4.08 4.40 3.14
N THR A 103 -4.65 4.19 1.96
CA THR A 103 -6.08 4.02 1.76
C THR A 103 -6.32 2.60 1.23
N SER A 104 -7.07 1.81 1.99
CA SER A 104 -7.39 0.42 1.66
C SER A 104 -8.67 0.31 0.86
N ASN A 105 -8.73 -0.70 -0.02
CA ASN A 105 -9.96 -1.14 -0.68
C ASN A 105 -10.13 -2.66 -0.65
N ALA A 106 -9.95 -3.35 0.49
CA ALA A 106 -10.34 -4.76 0.53
C ALA A 106 -10.41 -5.46 1.89
N ALA A 107 -11.55 -6.13 2.09
CA ALA A 107 -11.58 -7.53 2.48
C ALA A 107 -11.91 -8.37 1.23
N ARG A 108 -11.39 -9.61 1.14
CA ARG A 108 -11.73 -10.55 0.06
C ARG A 108 -12.05 -11.93 0.62
N THR A 109 -13.04 -12.57 0.01
CA THR A 109 -13.36 -13.98 0.24
C THR A 109 -13.19 -14.72 -1.08
N LEU A 110 -12.46 -15.83 -1.07
CA LEU A 110 -12.26 -16.69 -2.22
C LEU A 110 -12.07 -18.16 -1.80
N CYS A 111 -12.17 -19.09 -2.74
CA CYS A 111 -11.86 -20.48 -2.47
C CYS A 111 -10.35 -20.73 -2.45
N ILE A 112 -9.93 -21.79 -1.76
CA ILE A 112 -8.57 -22.30 -1.84
C ILE A 112 -8.21 -22.64 -3.29
N ASN A 113 -6.97 -22.37 -3.70
CA ASN A 113 -6.45 -22.57 -5.05
C ASN A 113 -7.12 -21.75 -6.16
N THR A 114 -7.99 -20.79 -5.85
CA THR A 114 -8.44 -19.76 -6.82
C THR A 114 -7.58 -18.51 -6.71
N ALA A 115 -7.18 -17.95 -7.85
CA ALA A 115 -6.39 -16.71 -7.88
C ALA A 115 -7.17 -15.52 -7.29
N LEU A 116 -6.46 -14.62 -6.61
CA LEU A 116 -7.00 -13.37 -6.10
C LEU A 116 -7.29 -12.41 -7.27
N SER A 117 -8.50 -12.48 -7.82
CA SER A 117 -8.94 -11.69 -8.97
C SER A 117 -10.27 -10.96 -8.69
N PRO A 118 -10.30 -9.62 -8.76
CA PRO A 118 -9.16 -8.73 -8.98
C PRO A 118 -8.19 -8.72 -7.79
N ALA A 119 -6.94 -8.33 -8.06
CA ALA A 119 -5.94 -8.11 -7.02
C ALA A 119 -6.41 -7.08 -5.98
N ILE A 120 -5.92 -7.17 -4.75
CA ILE A 120 -6.17 -6.16 -3.73
C ILE A 120 -5.15 -5.04 -3.94
N THR A 121 -5.63 -3.79 -3.95
CA THR A 121 -4.76 -2.62 -4.06
C THR A 121 -4.92 -1.69 -2.87
N HIS A 122 -3.81 -1.16 -2.38
CA HIS A 122 -3.77 -0.04 -1.44
C HIS A 122 -3.06 1.14 -2.09
N THR A 123 -3.68 2.32 -2.05
CA THR A 123 -3.03 3.55 -2.48
C THR A 123 -2.30 4.16 -1.31
N THR A 124 -1.05 4.56 -1.53
CA THR A 124 -0.17 5.14 -0.51
C THR A 124 0.23 6.56 -0.90
N THR A 125 0.57 7.39 0.09
CA THR A 125 1.30 8.64 -0.16
C THR A 125 2.48 8.73 0.81
N GLY A 126 3.51 9.48 0.44
CA GLY A 126 4.72 9.69 1.24
C GLY A 126 5.69 8.51 1.34
N ALA A 127 5.21 7.28 1.16
CA ALA A 127 6.02 6.09 1.18
C ALA A 127 6.95 6.01 -0.04
N THR A 128 8.15 5.45 0.16
CA THR A 128 9.10 5.12 -0.92
C THR A 128 9.18 3.62 -1.16
N GLY A 129 8.40 2.82 -0.42
CA GLY A 129 8.37 1.38 -0.53
C GLY A 129 7.51 0.73 0.55
N ILE A 130 7.67 -0.59 0.66
CA ILE A 130 7.05 -1.41 1.72
C ILE A 130 8.10 -2.26 2.42
N GLY A 131 7.83 -2.58 3.68
CA GLY A 131 8.55 -3.59 4.45
C GLY A 131 8.01 -4.99 4.18
N THR A 132 8.49 -5.97 4.97
CA THR A 132 8.04 -7.36 4.87
C THR A 132 6.56 -7.49 5.22
N ALA A 133 5.76 -8.00 4.28
CA ALA A 133 4.37 -8.35 4.53
C ALA A 133 4.27 -9.54 5.48
N THR A 134 3.34 -9.48 6.44
CA THR A 134 3.03 -10.59 7.35
C THR A 134 1.54 -10.89 7.34
N GLY A 135 1.18 -12.13 7.68
CA GLY A 135 -0.21 -12.57 7.74
C GLY A 135 -0.91 -12.77 6.39
N LEU A 136 -0.16 -12.72 5.26
CA LEU A 136 -0.69 -13.15 3.96
C LEU A 136 -0.83 -14.69 3.91
N PRO A 137 -1.84 -15.25 3.22
CA PRO A 137 -1.90 -16.67 2.94
C PRO A 137 -0.69 -17.15 2.13
N ALA A 138 -0.29 -18.41 2.31
CA ALA A 138 0.74 -19.03 1.47
C ALA A 138 0.32 -18.99 -0.01
N GLY A 139 1.25 -18.61 -0.91
CA GLY A 139 0.98 -18.41 -2.33
C GLY A 139 0.45 -17.01 -2.70
N VAL A 140 0.31 -16.11 -1.73
CA VAL A 140 -0.04 -14.69 -1.95
C VAL A 140 1.15 -13.80 -1.57
N THR A 141 1.44 -12.79 -2.39
CA THR A 141 2.53 -11.83 -2.18
C THR A 141 2.03 -10.40 -2.27
N ALA A 142 2.82 -9.46 -1.75
CA ALA A 142 2.61 -8.03 -1.91
C ALA A 142 3.79 -7.40 -2.64
N ALA A 143 3.50 -6.53 -3.59
CA ALA A 143 4.49 -5.72 -4.31
C ALA A 143 4.09 -4.24 -4.24
N TRP A 144 5.07 -3.34 -4.19
CA TRP A 144 4.83 -1.90 -4.24
C TRP A 144 5.40 -1.33 -5.53
N ALA A 145 4.59 -0.53 -6.23
CA ALA A 145 5.02 0.22 -7.41
C ALA A 145 4.19 1.51 -7.51
N ALA A 146 4.85 2.62 -7.82
CA ALA A 146 4.22 3.92 -8.08
C ALA A 146 3.10 4.26 -7.07
N ASN A 147 3.46 4.31 -5.78
CA ASN A 147 2.53 4.62 -4.68
C ASN A 147 1.38 3.61 -4.49
N THR A 148 1.45 2.43 -5.10
CA THR A 148 0.40 1.41 -5.00
C THR A 148 0.97 0.10 -4.50
N ILE A 149 0.39 -0.45 -3.43
CA ILE A 149 0.64 -1.84 -3.01
C ILE A 149 -0.36 -2.71 -3.76
N THR A 150 0.15 -3.72 -4.48
CA THR A 150 -0.65 -4.75 -5.13
C THR A 150 -0.41 -6.07 -4.42
N ILE A 151 -1.48 -6.65 -3.86
CA ILE A 151 -1.48 -7.98 -3.27
C ILE A 151 -2.14 -8.92 -4.28
N SER A 152 -1.43 -9.99 -4.65
CA SER A 152 -1.88 -10.93 -5.69
C SER A 152 -1.31 -12.33 -5.45
N GLY A 153 -1.83 -13.31 -6.17
CA GLY A 153 -1.40 -14.72 -6.08
C GLY A 153 -2.57 -15.67 -5.88
N THR A 154 -2.26 -16.91 -5.53
CA THR A 154 -3.23 -18.00 -5.36
C THR A 154 -3.02 -18.64 -4.00
N PRO A 155 -3.94 -18.47 -3.03
CA PRO A 155 -3.80 -19.04 -1.70
C PRO A 155 -3.85 -20.57 -1.73
N THR A 156 -2.89 -21.22 -1.09
CA THR A 156 -2.79 -22.69 -0.98
C THR A 156 -3.22 -23.24 0.37
N ALA A 157 -3.69 -22.38 1.28
CA ALA A 157 -4.20 -22.76 2.59
C ALA A 157 -5.55 -22.07 2.86
N ALA A 158 -6.52 -22.84 3.37
CA ALA A 158 -7.79 -22.31 3.83
C ALA A 158 -7.67 -21.69 5.23
N GLY A 159 -8.49 -20.67 5.51
CA GLY A 159 -8.46 -19.96 6.78
C GLY A 159 -8.78 -18.47 6.64
N THR A 160 -8.75 -17.76 7.76
CA THR A 160 -8.85 -16.30 7.80
C THR A 160 -7.47 -15.72 8.04
N PHE A 161 -7.01 -14.86 7.14
CA PHE A 161 -5.68 -14.28 7.13
C PHE A 161 -5.79 -12.76 7.28
N ASN A 162 -5.44 -12.26 8.47
CA ASN A 162 -5.32 -10.82 8.71
C ASN A 162 -3.88 -10.41 8.40
N TYR A 163 -3.69 -9.60 7.37
CA TYR A 163 -2.37 -9.19 6.91
C TYR A 163 -2.01 -7.78 7.36
N THR A 164 -0.72 -7.54 7.52
CA THR A 164 -0.14 -6.20 7.75
C THR A 164 1.12 -6.02 6.91
N ILE A 165 1.22 -4.87 6.26
CA ILE A 165 2.31 -4.49 5.36
C ILE A 165 2.82 -3.11 5.79
N PRO A 166 3.99 -3.03 6.43
CA PRO A 166 4.57 -1.74 6.83
C PRO A 166 4.91 -0.88 5.62
N LEU A 167 4.59 0.41 5.67
CA LEU A 167 5.15 1.38 4.73
C LEU A 167 6.57 1.76 5.15
N THR A 168 7.45 1.98 4.17
CA THR A 168 8.83 2.45 4.40
C THR A 168 9.08 3.76 3.68
N GLY A 169 10.08 4.51 4.15
CA GLY A 169 10.29 5.90 3.74
C GLY A 169 9.26 6.84 4.37
N GLY A 170 9.16 8.05 3.82
CA GLY A 170 8.24 9.08 4.29
C GLY A 170 8.35 9.38 5.79
N CYS A 171 7.28 9.90 6.36
CA CYS A 171 7.17 10.19 7.79
C CYS A 171 6.04 9.40 8.45
N GLY A 172 6.23 8.99 9.70
CA GLY A 172 5.24 8.26 10.48
C GLY A 172 5.22 6.76 10.20
N THR A 173 4.76 6.01 11.20
CA THR A 173 4.67 4.54 11.18
C THR A 173 3.27 4.13 10.75
N VAL A 174 3.10 3.78 9.48
CA VAL A 174 1.80 3.41 8.88
C VAL A 174 1.90 2.02 8.27
N ASN A 175 0.86 1.20 8.47
CA ASN A 175 0.76 -0.14 7.90
C ASN A 175 -0.49 -0.26 7.04
N ALA A 176 -0.39 -0.89 5.87
CA ALA A 176 -1.53 -1.35 5.11
C ALA A 176 -2.06 -2.65 5.73
N THR A 177 -3.33 -2.67 6.12
CA THR A 177 -3.95 -3.83 6.77
C THR A 177 -5.21 -4.25 6.04
N GLY A 178 -5.58 -5.52 6.20
CA GLY A 178 -6.82 -6.06 5.67
C GLY A 178 -6.97 -7.54 5.96
N GLN A 179 -8.01 -8.14 5.38
CA GLN A 179 -8.39 -9.53 5.62
C GLN A 179 -8.62 -10.29 4.32
N ILE A 180 -8.08 -11.51 4.25
CA ILE A 180 -8.36 -12.49 3.19
C ILE A 180 -8.97 -13.73 3.85
N ILE A 181 -10.18 -14.10 3.44
CA ILE A 181 -10.86 -15.32 3.87
C ILE A 181 -10.76 -16.33 2.74
N VAL A 182 -10.09 -17.44 3.00
CA VAL A 182 -9.92 -18.55 2.06
C VAL A 182 -10.79 -19.73 2.49
N THR A 183 -11.83 -20.03 1.73
CA THR A 183 -12.74 -21.14 2.04
C THR A 183 -12.23 -22.45 1.43
N PRO A 184 -12.27 -23.58 2.16
CA PRO A 184 -11.91 -24.88 1.60
C PRO A 184 -12.77 -25.25 0.38
N ASN A 185 -12.24 -26.09 -0.51
CA ASN A 185 -13.04 -26.70 -1.55
C ASN A 185 -14.08 -27.63 -0.94
N ARG A 186 -15.27 -27.69 -1.55
CA ARG A 186 -16.26 -28.72 -1.20
C ARG A 186 -15.72 -30.07 -1.63
N THR A 187 -15.55 -31.00 -0.70
CA THR A 187 -15.24 -32.40 -1.01
C THR A 187 -16.54 -33.20 -1.13
N VAL A 188 -16.66 -33.99 -2.19
CA VAL A 188 -17.66 -35.06 -2.26
C VAL A 188 -16.94 -36.34 -1.89
N THR A 189 -17.16 -36.83 -0.68
CA THR A 189 -16.70 -38.16 -0.28
C THR A 189 -17.67 -39.20 -0.86
N SER A 190 -17.26 -39.89 -1.92
CA SER A 190 -17.97 -41.10 -2.35
C SER A 190 -17.69 -42.21 -1.33
N ASN A 191 -18.68 -42.55 -0.49
CA ASN A 191 -18.56 -43.72 0.38
C ASN A 191 -18.58 -45.00 -0.46
N ALA A 192 -17.41 -45.64 -0.52
CA ALA A 192 -17.10 -47.00 -0.97
C ALA A 192 -17.15 -47.29 -2.49
N ALA A 193 -16.00 -47.73 -3.02
CA ALA A 193 -15.97 -48.65 -4.15
C ALA A 193 -16.67 -49.94 -3.70
N ARG A 194 -17.86 -50.21 -4.26
CA ARG A 194 -18.55 -51.48 -4.07
C ARG A 194 -18.20 -52.40 -5.23
N THR A 195 -17.54 -53.52 -4.95
CA THR A 195 -17.45 -54.63 -5.90
C THR A 195 -18.86 -55.17 -6.12
N LEU A 196 -19.42 -54.95 -7.31
CA LEU A 196 -20.72 -55.48 -7.70
C LEU A 196 -20.49 -56.76 -8.51
N CYS A 197 -21.06 -57.87 -8.05
CA CYS A 197 -21.15 -59.07 -8.86
C CYS A 197 -22.10 -58.83 -10.05
N ILE A 198 -21.82 -59.47 -11.19
CA ILE A 198 -22.70 -59.43 -12.37
C ILE A 198 -24.11 -59.90 -11.93
N ASN A 199 -25.15 -59.15 -12.30
CA ASN A 199 -26.58 -59.39 -12.00
C ASN A 199 -27.08 -59.02 -10.58
N SER A 200 -26.33 -58.27 -9.78
CA SER A 200 -26.83 -57.73 -8.50
C SER A 200 -27.46 -56.33 -8.66
N ALA A 201 -28.62 -56.09 -8.05
CA ALA A 201 -29.28 -54.78 -8.08
C ALA A 201 -28.52 -53.76 -7.20
N LEU A 202 -28.24 -52.59 -7.77
CA LEU A 202 -27.62 -51.47 -7.06
C LEU A 202 -28.63 -50.81 -6.11
N ALA A 203 -28.56 -51.10 -4.82
CA ALA A 203 -29.31 -50.35 -3.82
C ALA A 203 -28.61 -49.00 -3.58
N LEU A 204 -29.20 -47.91 -4.07
CA LEU A 204 -28.78 -46.55 -3.69
C LEU A 204 -29.07 -46.35 -2.19
N PRO A 205 -28.11 -45.90 -1.38
CA PRO A 205 -28.44 -45.41 -0.06
C PRO A 205 -29.24 -44.12 -0.22
N SER A 206 -30.49 -44.14 0.23
CA SER A 206 -31.30 -42.93 0.42
C SER A 206 -31.54 -42.69 1.91
N PRO A 207 -31.70 -41.43 2.33
CA PRO A 207 -31.81 -40.25 1.48
C PRO A 207 -30.54 -39.40 1.46
N MET A 208 -30.11 -39.01 0.26
CA MET A 208 -29.44 -37.72 0.07
C MET A 208 -30.46 -36.64 0.45
N THR A 209 -30.14 -35.85 1.46
CA THR A 209 -30.99 -34.75 1.92
C THR A 209 -30.97 -33.61 0.90
N THR A 210 -32.14 -33.33 0.33
CA THR A 210 -32.39 -32.23 -0.61
C THR A 210 -32.45 -30.90 0.13
N GLY A 211 -31.48 -30.02 -0.09
CA GLY A 211 -31.61 -28.56 0.10
C GLY A 211 -32.07 -27.89 -1.21
N PRO A 212 -32.68 -26.69 -1.16
CA PRO A 212 -33.49 -26.18 -2.27
C PRO A 212 -32.62 -25.75 -3.46
N GLN A 213 -32.94 -26.33 -4.62
CA GLN A 213 -32.64 -25.85 -5.98
C GLN A 213 -31.14 -25.63 -6.29
N ALA A 214 -30.41 -26.73 -6.52
CA ALA A 214 -29.23 -26.69 -7.39
C ALA A 214 -29.46 -27.63 -8.57
N LEU A 215 -29.78 -27.06 -9.73
CA LEU A 215 -29.58 -27.73 -11.01
C LEU A 215 -28.08 -28.02 -11.11
N VAL A 216 -27.66 -29.21 -10.70
CA VAL A 216 -26.29 -29.69 -10.91
C VAL A 216 -26.18 -30.02 -12.39
N GLN A 217 -25.73 -29.04 -13.17
CA GLN A 217 -25.22 -29.29 -14.51
C GLN A 217 -23.89 -30.05 -14.33
N LEU A 218 -23.98 -31.39 -14.32
CA LEU A 218 -22.83 -32.28 -14.28
C LEU A 218 -21.94 -31.97 -15.49
N PRO A 219 -20.69 -31.51 -15.31
CA PRO A 219 -19.73 -31.53 -16.40
C PRO A 219 -19.36 -33.00 -16.65
N ASP A 220 -19.41 -33.41 -17.91
CA ASP A 220 -18.87 -34.67 -18.42
C ASP A 220 -19.59 -35.97 -18.08
N TYR A 221 -20.83 -36.08 -18.59
CA TYR A 221 -21.48 -37.36 -18.90
C TYR A 221 -20.61 -38.29 -19.79
N ARG A 222 -19.63 -37.74 -20.55
CA ARG A 222 -18.74 -38.52 -21.42
C ARG A 222 -17.74 -39.40 -20.66
N GLN A 223 -17.24 -38.99 -19.49
CA GLN A 223 -16.22 -39.78 -18.77
C GLN A 223 -16.83 -40.98 -18.04
N VAL A 224 -18.08 -40.86 -17.56
CA VAL A 224 -18.80 -41.96 -16.91
C VAL A 224 -19.10 -43.10 -17.90
N LEU A 225 -19.38 -42.77 -19.16
CA LEU A 225 -19.67 -43.77 -20.20
C LEU A 225 -18.42 -44.52 -20.69
N GLN A 226 -17.23 -43.94 -20.59
CA GLN A 226 -15.98 -44.60 -20.98
C GLN A 226 -15.55 -45.72 -20.00
N GLN A 227 -15.92 -45.65 -18.73
CA GLN A 227 -15.62 -46.72 -17.75
C GLN A 227 -16.55 -47.94 -17.86
N LEU A 228 -17.67 -47.85 -18.59
CA LEU A 228 -18.65 -48.94 -18.74
C LEU A 228 -18.54 -49.72 -20.06
N GLY A 229 -17.55 -49.44 -20.90
CA GLY A 229 -17.27 -50.26 -22.10
C GLY A 229 -18.40 -50.33 -23.14
N LYS A 230 -19.39 -49.42 -23.10
CA LYS A 230 -20.50 -49.40 -24.06
C LYS A 230 -20.31 -48.31 -25.10
N GLN A 231 -20.02 -48.74 -26.33
CA GLN A 231 -20.14 -47.93 -27.54
C GLN A 231 -21.55 -47.33 -27.64
N TYR A 232 -21.61 -46.05 -27.99
CA TYR A 232 -22.83 -45.30 -28.26
C TYR A 232 -23.61 -45.94 -29.42
N HIS A 233 -24.82 -46.44 -29.14
CA HIS A 233 -25.83 -46.61 -30.17
C HIS A 233 -27.21 -46.17 -29.64
N HIS A 234 -27.70 -45.09 -30.27
CA HIS A 234 -29.10 -44.65 -30.43
C HIS A 234 -30.10 -44.77 -29.26
N HIS A 235 -30.54 -43.59 -28.79
CA HIS A 235 -31.84 -43.27 -28.18
C HIS A 235 -32.51 -44.36 -27.33
N GLN A 236 -32.17 -44.41 -26.03
CA GLN A 236 -33.02 -45.05 -25.02
C GLN A 236 -33.44 -44.01 -23.98
N TRP A 237 -34.74 -43.88 -23.77
CA TRP A 237 -35.32 -43.02 -22.74
C TRP A 237 -35.46 -43.82 -21.44
N TYR A 238 -35.07 -43.20 -20.32
CA TYR A 238 -35.19 -43.81 -18.99
C TYR A 238 -36.32 -43.12 -18.24
N THR A 239 -37.28 -43.90 -17.72
CA THR A 239 -38.29 -43.40 -16.77
C THR A 239 -37.98 -43.91 -15.37
N TYR A 240 -37.96 -43.00 -14.40
CA TYR A 240 -37.76 -43.30 -12.98
C TYR A 240 -39.12 -43.23 -12.27
N SER A 241 -39.62 -44.37 -11.78
CA SER A 241 -40.77 -44.41 -10.88
C SER A 241 -40.52 -45.42 -9.77
N SER A 242 -40.95 -45.09 -8.55
CA SER A 242 -40.91 -45.98 -7.38
C SER A 242 -39.54 -46.63 -7.11
N GLY A 243 -38.45 -45.87 -7.26
CA GLY A 243 -37.10 -46.31 -6.92
C GLY A 243 -36.49 -47.36 -7.87
N ARG A 244 -37.10 -47.59 -9.04
CA ARG A 244 -36.61 -48.55 -10.04
C ARG A 244 -36.38 -47.85 -11.38
N LEU A 245 -35.15 -47.94 -11.89
CA LEU A 245 -34.82 -47.55 -13.26
C LEU A 245 -35.17 -48.71 -14.19
N THR A 246 -36.09 -48.50 -15.12
CA THR A 246 -36.52 -49.56 -16.06
C THR A 246 -36.11 -49.15 -17.47
N ILE A 247 -35.41 -50.05 -18.17
CA ILE A 247 -35.05 -49.85 -19.58
C ILE A 247 -36.24 -50.32 -20.41
N GLN A 248 -36.86 -49.42 -21.17
CA GLN A 248 -37.84 -49.82 -22.18
C GLN A 248 -37.12 -50.04 -23.51
N SER A 249 -37.03 -51.30 -23.93
CA SER A 249 -36.77 -51.65 -25.33
C SER A 249 -38.11 -51.67 -26.09
N HIS A 250 -38.16 -51.09 -27.28
CA HIS A 250 -39.09 -51.58 -28.30
C HIS A 250 -38.54 -52.89 -28.87
#